data_AF-A0A3C1L424-F1
#
_entry.id   AF-A0A3C1L424-F1
#
_cell.length_a   1.000
_cell.length_b   1.000
_cell.length_c   1.000
_cell.angle_alpha   90.00
_cell.angle_beta   90.00
_cell.angle_gamma   90.00
#
_symmetry.space_group_name_H-M   'P 1'
#
loop_
_entity.id
_entity.type
_entity.pdbx_description
1 polymer ?
#
loop_
_entity_poly.entity_id
_entity_poly.type
_entity_poly.pdbx_seq_one_letter_code
_entity_poly.pdbx_strand_id
1 'polypeptide(L)'
;CDGGASRVRDEIGAGFIDLGYDEHWLVVDLMLHRQPVPPLPTVIHQVCDPDRLTTFVPSHGAHRRWEFQLRGDEQPDPWQLLAPWGVTKSHGDLVRAVPYRFHALVADRWRGGPDGRVLLAGDAAHMMPPFMGQGMCSGVRDAANLAWKLAEVVRGASPDELLDTYEAERRPHAEAVIELSIEAGRTLARLAADPTDLPTPATADPNRWSRVPGLQLGGEFPVGHQLPQPDHLDSRLPLGWVWVAADGSFTAPDGHRVVVEPRATYGRPAVLVRPDRYIAAVAS
;
A
#
# COMPACT_ATOMS: atom_id res chain seq x y z
N CYS A 1 4.36 7.02 14.36
CA CYS A 1 4.46 5.70 13.69
C CYS A 1 4.34 4.58 14.71
N ASP A 2 3.20 4.49 15.40
CA ASP A 2 2.99 3.63 16.58
C ASP A 2 1.77 2.71 16.41
N GLY A 3 1.31 2.50 15.17
CA GLY A 3 0.31 1.49 14.81
C GLY A 3 -1.14 1.92 14.98
N GLY A 4 -2.09 1.02 14.72
CA GLY A 4 -3.52 1.30 14.79
C GLY A 4 -4.00 1.72 16.18
N ALA A 5 -3.35 1.25 17.25
CA ALA A 5 -3.59 1.66 18.64
C ALA A 5 -2.73 2.87 19.06
N SER A 6 -2.44 3.78 18.12
CA SER A 6 -1.55 4.93 18.32
C SER A 6 -1.93 5.77 19.53
N ARG A 7 -1.03 5.82 20.51
CA ARG A 7 -1.14 6.75 21.65
C ARG A 7 -0.87 8.19 21.20
N VAL A 8 0.00 8.36 20.21
CA VAL A 8 0.33 9.68 19.67
C VAL A 8 -0.90 10.32 19.02
N ARG A 9 -1.70 9.54 18.28
CA ARG A 9 -2.97 10.00 17.70
C ARG A 9 -3.93 10.47 18.80
N ASP A 10 -4.08 9.67 19.86
CA ASP A 10 -4.94 10.01 20.99
C ASP A 10 -4.46 11.28 21.72
N GLU A 11 -3.15 11.43 21.91
CA GLU A 11 -2.54 12.61 22.56
C GLU A 11 -2.72 13.90 21.76
N ILE A 12 -2.74 13.84 20.42
CA ILE A 12 -3.06 15.02 19.58
C ILE A 12 -4.56 15.23 19.38
N GLY A 13 -5.41 14.38 19.98
CA GLY A 13 -6.86 14.45 19.85
C GLY A 13 -7.37 14.28 18.42
N ALA A 14 -6.71 13.44 17.62
CA ALA A 14 -7.19 13.07 16.28
C ALA A 14 -8.12 11.85 16.38
N GLY A 15 -9.31 11.96 15.81
CA GLY A 15 -10.28 10.88 15.75
C GLY A 15 -10.08 9.98 14.52
N PHE A 16 -10.88 8.92 14.42
CA PHE A 16 -11.00 8.14 13.18
C PHE A 16 -12.34 8.39 12.49
N ILE A 17 -12.27 8.46 11.17
CA ILE A 17 -13.39 8.39 10.25
C ILE A 17 -13.47 6.94 9.77
N ASP A 18 -14.61 6.31 9.99
CA ASP A 18 -14.92 4.95 9.51
C ASP A 18 -15.46 5.00 8.09
N LEU A 19 -14.84 4.23 7.19
CA LEU A 19 -15.21 4.15 5.78
C LEU A 19 -16.13 2.94 5.47
N GLY A 20 -16.66 2.29 6.50
CA GLY A 20 -17.73 1.30 6.39
C GLY A 20 -17.24 -0.09 5.96
N TYR A 21 -16.08 -0.52 6.48
CA TYR A 21 -15.60 -1.88 6.31
C TYR A 21 -14.95 -2.39 7.59
N ASP A 22 -15.51 -3.47 8.13
CA ASP A 22 -15.14 -3.99 9.44
C ASP A 22 -15.42 -5.50 9.52
N GLU A 23 -14.44 -6.30 9.12
CA GLU A 23 -14.56 -7.75 9.01
C GLU A 23 -13.54 -8.46 9.91
N HIS A 24 -13.93 -9.61 10.46
CA HIS A 24 -13.06 -10.39 11.35
C HIS A 24 -12.44 -11.54 10.58
N TRP A 25 -11.13 -11.74 10.74
CA TRP A 25 -10.37 -12.73 9.99
C TRP A 25 -9.36 -13.42 10.88
N LEU A 26 -9.22 -14.74 10.75
CA LEU A 26 -8.12 -15.47 11.36
C LEU A 26 -6.97 -15.57 10.37
N VAL A 27 -5.83 -14.99 10.72
CA VAL A 27 -4.59 -15.14 9.96
C VAL A 27 -3.78 -16.29 10.53
N VAL A 28 -3.57 -17.31 9.70
CA VAL A 28 -2.83 -18.52 10.00
C VAL A 28 -1.55 -18.54 9.17
N ASP A 29 -0.40 -18.47 9.83
CA ASP A 29 0.91 -18.62 9.19
C ASP A 29 1.51 -19.99 9.55
N LEU A 30 1.96 -20.71 8.54
CA LEU A 30 2.59 -22.02 8.68
C LEU A 30 3.96 -22.03 8.00
N MET A 31 4.96 -22.59 8.69
CA MET A 31 6.26 -22.91 8.08
C MET A 31 6.27 -24.38 7.69
N LEU A 32 6.22 -24.66 6.39
CA LEU A 32 6.18 -26.05 5.90
C LEU A 32 7.52 -26.77 6.11
N HIS A 33 7.45 -28.05 6.48
CA HIS A 33 8.60 -28.94 6.58
C HIS A 33 9.11 -29.35 5.19
N ARG A 34 10.35 -29.85 5.14
CA ARG A 34 10.96 -30.44 3.94
C ARG A 34 10.52 -31.90 3.78
N GLN A 35 9.24 -32.14 3.53
CA GLN A 35 8.61 -33.47 3.38
C GLN A 35 7.52 -33.38 2.27
N PRO A 36 6.89 -34.48 1.82
CA PRO A 36 5.77 -34.37 0.89
C PRO A 36 4.67 -33.52 1.54
N VAL A 37 4.42 -32.35 0.96
CA VAL A 37 3.30 -31.48 1.30
C VAL A 37 2.21 -31.64 0.24
N PRO A 38 0.93 -31.42 0.58
CA PRO A 38 -0.12 -31.38 -0.44
C PRO A 38 0.22 -30.36 -1.53
N PRO A 39 -0.27 -30.55 -2.76
CA PRO A 39 -0.11 -29.56 -3.82
C PRO A 39 -0.86 -28.29 -3.44
N LEU A 40 -0.10 -27.24 -3.09
CA LEU A 40 -0.64 -25.92 -2.78
C LEU A 40 -0.46 -24.97 -3.96
N PRO A 41 -1.31 -23.94 -4.11
CA PRO A 41 -1.16 -22.96 -5.17
C PRO A 41 0.21 -22.25 -5.14
N THR A 42 0.68 -21.83 -6.31
CA THR A 42 1.92 -21.05 -6.48
C THR A 42 1.67 -19.55 -6.60
N VAL A 43 0.41 -19.15 -6.68
CA VAL A 43 -0.05 -17.75 -6.75
C VAL A 43 -1.02 -17.46 -5.62
N ILE A 44 -1.25 -16.17 -5.36
CA ILE A 44 -2.26 -15.74 -4.37
C ILE A 44 -3.63 -16.18 -4.87
N HIS A 45 -4.38 -16.89 -4.03
CA HIS A 45 -5.74 -17.32 -4.32
C HIS A 45 -6.71 -16.59 -3.40
N GLN A 46 -7.80 -16.10 -3.99
CA GLN A 46 -8.98 -15.65 -3.26
C GLN A 46 -10.07 -16.69 -3.47
N VAL A 47 -10.38 -17.46 -2.42
CA VAL A 47 -11.40 -18.50 -2.43
C VAL A 47 -12.71 -17.86 -1.99
N CYS A 48 -13.63 -17.74 -2.94
CA CYS A 48 -14.96 -17.17 -2.74
C CYS A 48 -15.95 -18.27 -2.37
N ASP A 49 -15.75 -18.89 -1.21
CA ASP A 49 -16.69 -19.85 -0.64
C ASP A 49 -17.79 -19.07 0.12
N PRO A 50 -19.09 -19.25 -0.17
CA PRO A 50 -20.18 -18.59 0.56
C PRO A 50 -20.12 -18.88 2.07
N ASP A 51 -19.51 -20.00 2.45
CA ASP A 51 -19.35 -20.35 3.84
C ASP A 51 -18.17 -19.67 4.54
N ARG A 52 -17.09 -19.40 3.81
CA ARG A 52 -15.89 -18.83 4.39
C ARG A 52 -14.97 -18.26 3.32
N LEU A 53 -14.99 -16.94 3.15
CA LEU A 53 -13.99 -16.28 2.33
C LEU A 53 -12.59 -16.61 2.86
N THR A 54 -11.71 -17.01 1.95
CA THR A 54 -10.36 -17.42 2.31
C THR A 54 -9.33 -16.83 1.35
N THR A 55 -8.35 -16.11 1.88
CA THR A 55 -7.14 -15.74 1.14
C THR A 55 -6.05 -16.78 1.39
N PHE A 56 -5.40 -17.25 0.33
CA PHE A 56 -4.15 -18.01 0.44
C PHE A 56 -2.99 -17.23 -0.18
N VAL A 57 -1.89 -17.11 0.54
CA VAL A 57 -0.67 -16.44 0.08
C VAL A 57 0.52 -17.41 0.14
N PRO A 58 1.13 -17.74 -1.02
CA PRO A 58 2.38 -18.48 -1.06
C PRO A 58 3.56 -17.56 -0.74
N SER A 59 3.74 -17.26 0.55
CA SER A 59 4.83 -16.41 1.04
C SER A 59 6.22 -16.99 0.75
N HIS A 60 7.26 -16.19 1.01
CA HIS A 60 8.64 -16.54 0.66
C HIS A 60 9.08 -17.90 1.22
N GLY A 61 9.76 -18.70 0.37
CA GLY A 61 10.25 -20.02 0.75
C GLY A 61 9.13 -21.00 1.09
N ALA A 62 9.20 -21.59 2.29
CA ALA A 62 8.25 -22.58 2.79
C ALA A 62 7.11 -21.96 3.63
N HIS A 63 7.08 -20.64 3.79
CA HIS A 63 6.04 -19.95 4.54
C HIS A 63 4.75 -19.89 3.71
N ARG A 64 3.63 -20.30 4.31
CA ARG A 64 2.29 -20.14 3.75
C ARG A 64 1.40 -19.38 4.71
N ARG A 65 0.58 -18.49 4.17
CA ARG A 65 -0.47 -17.80 4.91
C ARG A 65 -1.83 -18.20 4.39
N TRP A 66 -2.73 -18.43 5.32
CA TRP A 66 -4.17 -18.39 5.09
C TRP A 66 -4.78 -17.26 5.90
N GLU A 67 -5.78 -16.63 5.33
CA GLU A 67 -6.63 -15.66 6.01
C GLU A 67 -8.05 -16.19 5.85
N PHE A 68 -8.72 -16.51 6.95
CA PHE A 68 -10.07 -17.07 6.94
C PHE A 68 -11.02 -16.05 7.54
N GLN A 69 -12.06 -15.64 6.81
CA GLN A 69 -13.11 -14.80 7.39
C GLN A 69 -13.77 -15.55 8.55
N LEU A 70 -13.93 -14.88 9.69
CA LEU A 70 -14.60 -15.38 10.88
C LEU A 70 -16.06 -14.98 10.87
N ARG A 71 -16.92 -15.87 11.36
CA ARG A 71 -18.35 -15.68 11.55
C ARG A 71 -18.65 -15.37 13.01
N GLY A 72 -19.01 -14.11 13.29
CA GLY A 72 -19.24 -13.66 14.66
C GLY A 72 -17.99 -13.85 15.52
N ASP A 73 -18.16 -14.35 16.74
CA ASP A 73 -17.08 -14.51 17.72
C ASP A 73 -16.47 -15.93 17.73
N GLU A 74 -16.56 -16.66 16.61
CA GLU A 74 -15.99 -18.01 16.54
C GLU A 74 -14.47 -18.01 16.75
N GLN A 75 -13.95 -19.08 17.37
CA GLN A 75 -12.52 -19.30 17.58
C GLN A 75 -12.15 -20.71 17.07
N PRO A 76 -12.07 -20.89 15.73
CA PRO A 76 -11.87 -22.20 15.14
C PRO A 76 -10.45 -22.72 15.39
N ASP A 77 -10.29 -24.04 15.49
CA ASP A 77 -8.97 -24.67 15.47
C ASP A 77 -8.35 -24.43 14.08
N PRO A 78 -7.17 -23.78 13.97
CA PRO A 78 -6.52 -23.53 12.68
C PRO A 78 -6.35 -24.81 11.86
N TRP A 79 -6.11 -25.96 12.49
CA TRP A 79 -5.91 -27.22 11.78
C TRP A 79 -7.20 -27.76 11.14
N GLN A 80 -8.37 -27.42 11.67
CA GLN A 80 -9.65 -27.76 11.04
C GLN A 80 -9.85 -26.94 9.76
N LEU A 81 -9.47 -25.67 9.77
CA LEU A 81 -9.54 -24.80 8.59
C LEU A 81 -8.51 -25.14 7.52
N LEU A 82 -7.37 -25.71 7.92
CA LEU A 82 -6.31 -26.18 7.02
C LEU A 82 -6.61 -27.56 6.41
N ALA A 83 -7.45 -28.39 7.04
CA ALA A 83 -7.74 -29.75 6.57
C ALA A 83 -8.30 -29.82 5.12
N PRO A 84 -9.19 -28.92 4.66
CA PRO A 84 -9.64 -28.88 3.26
C PRO A 84 -8.50 -28.68 2.25
N TRP A 85 -7.38 -28.11 2.67
CA TRP A 85 -6.18 -27.91 1.87
C TRP A 85 -5.25 -29.14 1.89
N GLY A 86 -5.66 -30.23 2.53
CA GLY A 86 -4.84 -31.42 2.78
C GLY A 86 -3.73 -31.19 3.81
N VAL A 87 -3.73 -30.03 4.48
CA VAL A 87 -2.67 -29.63 5.42
C VAL A 87 -3.02 -30.11 6.82
N THR A 88 -2.10 -30.83 7.43
CA THR A 88 -2.18 -31.37 8.79
C THR A 88 -0.95 -30.96 9.61
N LYS A 89 -0.99 -31.23 10.92
CA LYS A 89 0.11 -30.95 11.87
C LYS A 89 1.47 -31.55 11.47
N SER A 90 1.50 -32.60 10.64
CA SER A 90 2.76 -33.22 10.19
C SER A 90 3.45 -32.46 9.07
N HIS A 91 2.78 -31.48 8.45
CA HIS A 91 3.31 -30.79 7.27
C HIS A 91 4.11 -29.53 7.59
N GLY A 92 3.99 -28.99 8.80
CA GLY A 92 4.64 -27.74 9.15
C GLY A 92 4.37 -27.30 10.58
N ASP A 93 5.14 -26.29 11.00
CA ASP A 93 5.02 -25.67 12.31
C ASP A 93 4.12 -24.44 12.21
N LEU A 94 3.11 -24.38 13.09
CA LEU A 94 2.24 -23.21 13.21
C LEU A 94 3.06 -22.04 13.76
N VAL A 95 3.32 -21.04 12.91
CA VAL A 95 4.03 -19.83 13.30
C VAL A 95 3.10 -18.93 14.10
N ARG A 96 1.85 -18.78 13.63
CA ARG A 96 0.80 -18.07 14.37
C ARG A 96 -0.59 -18.41 13.85
N ALA A 97 -1.58 -18.21 14.71
CA ALA A 97 -2.98 -18.11 14.37
C ALA A 97 -3.57 -16.97 15.21
N VAL A 98 -3.89 -15.84 14.58
CA VAL A 98 -4.29 -14.62 15.28
C VAL A 98 -5.53 -14.02 14.62
N PRO A 99 -6.60 -13.71 15.39
CA PRO A 99 -7.72 -12.96 14.87
C PRO A 99 -7.29 -11.51 14.63
N TYR A 100 -7.62 -11.00 13.45
CA TYR A 100 -7.45 -9.62 13.05
C TYR A 100 -8.80 -9.04 12.65
N ARG A 101 -8.95 -7.75 12.92
CA ARG A 101 -10.10 -6.97 12.49
C ARG A 101 -9.67 -6.07 11.34
N PHE A 102 -10.23 -6.30 10.16
CA PHE A 102 -9.92 -5.58 8.94
C PHE A 102 -10.77 -4.32 8.90
N HIS A 103 -10.23 -3.25 9.48
CA HIS A 103 -10.85 -1.94 9.52
C HIS A 103 -10.45 -1.08 8.32
N ALA A 104 -11.39 -0.26 7.87
CA ALA A 104 -11.14 0.87 6.98
C ALA A 104 -11.30 2.19 7.75
N LEU A 105 -10.20 2.72 8.28
CA LEU A 105 -10.21 3.91 9.14
C LEU A 105 -9.20 4.94 8.63
N VAL A 106 -9.56 6.22 8.69
CA VAL A 106 -8.65 7.33 8.37
C VAL A 106 -8.74 8.37 9.47
N ALA A 107 -7.59 8.82 9.97
CA ALA A 107 -7.53 9.85 10.98
C ALA A 107 -8.08 11.17 10.40
N ASP A 108 -8.89 11.88 11.17
CA ASP A 108 -9.50 13.15 10.74
C ASP A 108 -8.49 14.29 10.57
N ARG A 109 -7.32 14.14 11.19
CA ARG A 109 -6.17 15.05 11.15
C ARG A 109 -4.88 14.28 11.29
N TRP A 110 -3.90 14.55 10.43
CA TRP A 110 -2.61 13.85 10.39
C TRP A 110 -1.46 14.69 10.96
N ARG A 111 -1.69 15.99 11.15
CA ARG A 111 -0.75 16.93 11.80
C ARG A 111 -1.41 17.64 12.97
N GLY A 112 -0.76 17.68 14.14
CA GLY A 112 -1.33 18.31 15.33
C GLY A 112 -0.37 18.44 16.50
N GLY A 113 -0.94 18.43 17.72
CA GLY A 113 -0.20 18.66 18.95
C GLY A 113 0.19 20.14 19.16
N PRO A 114 0.96 20.44 20.22
CA PRO A 114 1.47 21.79 20.45
C PRO A 114 2.24 22.31 19.24
N ASP A 115 1.88 23.50 18.76
CA ASP A 115 2.47 24.17 17.60
C ASP A 115 2.45 23.36 16.28
N GLY A 116 1.59 22.34 16.16
CA GLY A 116 1.50 21.53 14.93
C GLY A 116 2.74 20.68 14.65
N ARG A 117 3.49 20.26 15.68
CA ARG A 117 4.78 19.57 15.52
C ARG A 117 4.69 18.04 15.48
N VAL A 118 3.51 17.47 15.64
CA VAL A 118 3.29 16.03 15.65
C VAL A 118 2.64 15.60 14.34
N LEU A 119 3.19 14.55 13.71
CA LEU A 119 2.72 13.99 12.45
C LEU A 119 2.41 12.50 12.62
N LEU A 120 1.27 12.05 12.10
CA LEU A 120 0.87 10.64 12.07
C LEU A 120 1.23 10.03 10.71
N ALA A 121 1.61 8.75 10.68
CA ALA A 121 1.93 8.02 9.45
C ALA A 121 1.67 6.52 9.62
N GLY A 122 1.37 5.83 8.51
CA GLY A 122 0.97 4.42 8.51
C GLY A 122 -0.32 4.18 9.29
N ASP A 123 -0.44 3.03 9.97
CA ASP A 123 -1.65 2.63 10.71
C ASP A 123 -2.11 3.63 11.79
N ALA A 124 -1.22 4.52 12.26
CA ALA A 124 -1.60 5.60 13.16
C ALA A 124 -2.50 6.65 12.48
N ALA A 125 -2.34 6.83 11.17
CA ALA A 125 -3.07 7.77 10.33
C ALA A 125 -4.15 7.10 9.48
N HIS A 126 -3.94 5.86 9.03
CA HIS A 126 -4.92 5.14 8.20
C HIS A 126 -4.74 3.63 8.29
N MET A 127 -5.84 2.91 8.44
CA MET A 127 -5.91 1.45 8.42
C MET A 127 -6.75 1.01 7.22
N MET A 128 -6.32 -0.06 6.57
CA MET A 128 -6.97 -0.54 5.35
C MET A 128 -7.13 -2.05 5.34
N PRO A 129 -8.22 -2.58 4.74
CA PRO A 129 -8.35 -4.01 4.50
C PRO A 129 -7.17 -4.54 3.66
N PRO A 130 -6.68 -5.76 3.93
CA PRO A 130 -5.43 -6.25 3.34
C PRO A 130 -5.57 -6.77 1.90
N PHE A 131 -6.76 -6.73 1.29
CA PHE A 131 -7.02 -7.32 -0.02
C PHE A 131 -6.13 -6.79 -1.16
N MET A 132 -5.59 -5.58 -1.03
CA MET A 132 -4.63 -4.99 -1.96
C MET A 132 -3.17 -5.05 -1.49
N GLY A 133 -2.91 -5.59 -0.29
CA GLY A 133 -1.58 -5.67 0.31
C GLY A 133 -0.90 -4.32 0.53
N GLN A 134 -1.67 -3.24 0.72
CA GLN A 134 -1.15 -1.88 0.71
C GLN A 134 -0.86 -1.25 2.08
N GLY A 135 -1.25 -1.85 3.22
CA GLY A 135 -1.09 -1.21 4.54
C GLY A 135 0.35 -0.74 4.81
N MET A 136 1.30 -1.68 4.88
CA MET A 136 2.72 -1.37 5.06
C MET A 136 3.28 -0.51 3.91
N CYS A 137 2.89 -0.80 2.66
CA CYS A 137 3.37 -0.06 1.49
C CYS A 137 2.98 1.43 1.57
N SER A 138 1.76 1.74 1.99
CA SER A 138 1.26 3.10 2.17
C SER A 138 1.96 3.80 3.34
N GLY A 139 2.20 3.11 4.45
CA GLY A 139 2.99 3.67 5.56
C GLY A 139 4.44 4.00 5.16
N VAL A 140 5.07 3.17 4.32
CA VAL A 140 6.41 3.47 3.76
C VAL A 140 6.36 4.70 2.84
N ARG A 141 5.32 4.84 2.01
CA ARG A 141 5.13 6.03 1.16
C ARG A 141 4.93 7.29 2.00
N ASP A 142 4.23 7.20 3.12
CA ASP A 142 4.08 8.31 4.05
C ASP A 142 5.43 8.75 4.63
N ALA A 143 6.22 7.78 5.10
CA ALA A 143 7.55 8.05 5.63
C ALA A 143 8.47 8.66 4.56
N ALA A 144 8.45 8.14 3.34
CA ALA A 144 9.23 8.69 2.22
C ALA A 144 8.82 10.14 1.89
N ASN A 145 7.52 10.43 1.88
CA ASN A 145 6.99 11.77 1.64
C ASN A 145 7.40 12.76 2.75
N LEU A 146 7.32 12.34 4.02
CA LEU A 146 7.70 13.17 5.15
C LEU A 146 9.21 13.39 5.27
N ALA A 147 10.01 12.35 5.00
CA ALA A 147 11.46 12.39 5.27
C ALA A 147 12.15 13.57 4.60
N TRP A 148 11.85 13.83 3.31
CA TRP A 148 12.48 14.94 2.59
C TRP A 148 11.92 16.30 3.03
N LYS A 149 10.60 16.41 3.25
CA LYS A 149 9.96 17.65 3.71
C LYS A 149 10.48 18.08 5.07
N LEU A 150 10.56 17.14 6.02
CA LEU A 150 11.15 17.37 7.33
C LEU A 150 12.61 17.81 7.22
N ALA A 151 13.39 17.18 6.33
CA ALA A 151 14.78 17.51 6.15
C ALA A 151 15.00 18.92 5.55
N GLU A 152 14.10 19.38 4.67
CA GLU A 152 14.09 20.75 4.14
C GLU A 152 13.72 21.78 5.22
N VAL A 153 12.65 21.53 5.97
CA VAL A 153 12.17 22.44 7.03
C VAL A 153 13.16 22.56 8.19
N VAL A 154 13.71 21.44 8.68
CA VAL A 154 14.68 21.44 9.79
C VAL A 154 15.97 22.17 9.41
N ARG A 155 16.36 22.17 8.13
CA ARG A 155 17.53 22.91 7.63
C ARG A 155 17.23 24.39 7.33
N GLY A 156 15.98 24.82 7.43
CA GLY A 156 15.55 26.16 7.04
C GLY A 156 15.57 26.41 5.53
N ALA A 157 15.59 25.35 4.72
CA ALA A 157 15.59 25.44 3.26
C ALA A 157 14.18 25.56 2.67
N SER A 158 13.16 25.15 3.44
CA SER A 158 11.74 25.34 3.12
C SER A 158 10.96 25.82 4.35
N PRO A 159 9.84 26.53 4.16
CA PRO A 159 8.99 26.99 5.25
C PRO A 159 8.20 25.83 5.88
N ASP A 160 7.73 25.99 7.12
CA ASP A 160 7.06 24.93 7.90
C ASP A 160 5.77 24.43 7.23
N GLU A 161 5.11 25.30 6.48
CA GLU A 161 3.92 25.05 5.68
C GLU A 161 4.13 23.94 4.62
N LEU A 162 5.40 23.62 4.27
CA LEU A 162 5.70 22.46 3.45
C LEU A 162 5.17 21.17 4.11
N LEU A 163 5.15 21.07 5.43
CA LEU A 163 4.63 19.90 6.15
C LEU A 163 3.11 19.78 6.06
N ASP A 164 2.38 20.87 5.82
CA ASP A 164 0.91 20.81 5.61
C ASP A 164 0.57 20.07 4.31
N THR A 165 1.47 20.12 3.33
CA THR A 165 1.32 19.36 2.08
C THR A 165 1.37 17.86 2.29
N TYR A 166 1.91 17.35 3.42
CA TYR A 166 1.94 15.91 3.68
C TYR A 166 0.53 15.32 3.76
N GLU A 167 -0.33 15.88 4.61
CA GLU A 167 -1.71 15.42 4.74
C GLU A 167 -2.47 15.65 3.43
N ALA A 168 -2.35 16.84 2.84
CA ALA A 168 -3.03 17.21 1.60
C ALA A 168 -2.68 16.28 0.43
N GLU A 169 -1.44 15.78 0.37
CA GLU A 169 -1.01 14.83 -0.66
C GLU A 169 -1.38 13.38 -0.33
N ARG A 170 -1.15 12.95 0.92
CA ARG A 170 -1.15 11.53 1.29
C ARG A 170 -2.51 11.02 1.74
N ARG A 171 -3.34 11.86 2.36
CA ARG A 171 -4.67 11.44 2.82
C ARG A 171 -5.61 11.07 1.66
N PRO A 172 -5.81 11.90 0.61
CA PRO A 172 -6.65 11.51 -0.52
C PRO A 172 -6.13 10.27 -1.24
N HIS A 173 -4.81 10.12 -1.33
CA HIS A 173 -4.21 8.91 -1.88
C HIS A 173 -4.48 7.68 -1.00
N ALA A 174 -4.36 7.79 0.33
CA ALA A 174 -4.62 6.67 1.23
C ALA A 174 -6.10 6.26 1.21
N GLU A 175 -7.01 7.24 1.23
CA GLU A 175 -8.46 7.03 1.07
C GLU A 175 -8.78 6.27 -0.22
N ALA A 176 -8.24 6.70 -1.37
CA ALA A 176 -8.46 6.01 -2.64
C ALA A 176 -7.92 4.56 -2.64
N VAL A 177 -6.80 4.30 -1.93
CA VAL A 177 -6.28 2.94 -1.77
C VAL A 177 -7.16 2.09 -0.84
N ILE A 178 -7.71 2.69 0.21
CA ILE A 178 -8.67 2.03 1.10
C ILE A 178 -9.94 1.66 0.33
N GLU A 179 -10.50 2.59 -0.43
CA GLU A 179 -11.68 2.35 -1.27
C GLU A 179 -11.47 1.18 -2.24
N LEU A 180 -10.32 1.14 -2.93
CA LEU A 180 -9.96 0.01 -3.80
C LEU A 180 -9.86 -1.31 -3.02
N SER A 181 -9.38 -1.26 -1.79
CA SER A 181 -9.26 -2.44 -0.92
C SER A 181 -10.62 -2.92 -0.43
N ILE A 182 -11.51 -2.00 -0.06
CA ILE A 182 -12.91 -2.27 0.29
C ILE A 182 -13.63 -2.92 -0.89
N GLU A 183 -13.51 -2.35 -2.10
CA GLU A 183 -14.17 -2.87 -3.29
C GLU A 183 -13.66 -4.26 -3.66
N ALA A 184 -12.36 -4.52 -3.49
CA ALA A 184 -11.82 -5.86 -3.64
C ALA A 184 -12.51 -6.84 -2.68
N GLY A 185 -12.61 -6.52 -1.39
CA GLY A 185 -13.31 -7.34 -0.40
C GLY A 185 -14.79 -7.56 -0.72
N ARG A 186 -15.50 -6.51 -1.14
CA ARG A 186 -16.91 -6.60 -1.57
C ARG A 186 -17.08 -7.47 -2.81
N THR A 187 -16.15 -7.40 -3.76
CA THR A 187 -16.16 -8.27 -4.94
C THR A 187 -16.03 -9.74 -4.56
N LEU A 188 -15.15 -10.07 -3.60
CA LEU A 188 -15.03 -11.45 -3.10
C LEU A 188 -16.34 -11.95 -2.47
N ALA A 189 -16.99 -11.12 -1.66
CA ALA A 189 -18.27 -11.46 -1.05
C ALA A 189 -19.38 -11.66 -2.09
N ARG A 190 -19.44 -10.80 -3.12
CA ARG A 190 -20.40 -10.94 -4.22
C ARG A 190 -20.20 -12.24 -5.01
N LEU A 191 -18.95 -12.54 -5.37
CA LEU A 191 -18.60 -13.79 -6.07
C LEU A 191 -18.87 -15.04 -5.24
N ALA A 192 -18.75 -14.96 -3.92
CA ALA A 192 -19.08 -16.07 -3.03
C ALA A 192 -20.59 -16.33 -2.98
N ALA A 193 -21.41 -15.26 -3.00
CA ALA A 193 -22.86 -15.37 -3.05
C ALA A 193 -23.38 -15.81 -4.43
N ASP A 194 -22.80 -15.27 -5.50
CA ASP A 194 -23.13 -15.58 -6.89
C ASP A 194 -21.86 -15.66 -7.75
N PRO A 195 -21.37 -16.86 -8.08
CA PRO A 195 -20.19 -17.05 -8.91
C PRO A 195 -20.31 -16.47 -10.33
N THR A 196 -21.51 -16.07 -10.76
CA THR A 196 -21.76 -15.47 -12.07
C THR A 196 -21.70 -13.93 -12.06
N ASP A 197 -21.66 -13.27 -10.89
CA ASP A 197 -21.46 -11.81 -10.74
C ASP A 197 -19.98 -11.42 -10.96
N LEU A 198 -19.46 -11.77 -12.14
CA LEU A 198 -18.09 -11.47 -12.52
C LEU A 198 -17.91 -9.96 -12.70
N PRO A 199 -16.87 -9.35 -12.09
CA PRO A 199 -16.60 -7.94 -12.28
C PRO A 199 -16.21 -7.67 -13.74
N THR A 200 -16.61 -6.50 -14.26
CA THR A 200 -16.15 -6.04 -15.57
C THR A 200 -14.62 -5.92 -15.56
N PRO A 201 -13.90 -6.60 -16.47
CA PRO A 201 -12.45 -6.48 -16.55
C PRO A 201 -12.03 -5.03 -16.81
N ALA A 202 -11.02 -4.55 -16.08
CA ALA A 202 -10.46 -3.24 -16.33
C ALA A 202 -9.83 -3.19 -17.74
N THR A 203 -10.06 -2.09 -18.46
CA THR A 203 -9.37 -1.83 -19.73
C THR A 203 -7.87 -1.72 -19.48
N ALA A 204 -7.08 -2.42 -20.30
CA ALA A 204 -5.62 -2.30 -20.25
C ALA A 204 -5.21 -0.87 -20.62
N ASP A 205 -4.50 -0.21 -19.72
CA ASP A 205 -3.90 1.09 -19.97
C ASP A 205 -2.38 0.90 -20.08
N PRO A 206 -1.79 1.09 -21.28
CA PRO A 206 -0.35 0.89 -21.49
C PRO A 206 0.51 1.88 -20.70
N ASN A 207 -0.08 2.99 -20.24
CA ASN A 207 0.59 4.00 -19.41
C ASN A 207 0.38 3.76 -17.91
N ARG A 208 -0.41 2.76 -17.52
CA ARG A 208 -0.68 2.45 -16.11
C ARG A 208 0.41 1.54 -15.53
N TRP A 209 1.50 2.17 -15.09
CA TRP A 209 2.57 1.50 -14.34
C TRP A 209 2.11 0.94 -12.99
N SER A 210 1.18 1.63 -12.32
CA SER A 210 0.70 1.27 -10.98
C SER A 210 -0.82 1.17 -10.94
N ARG A 211 -1.35 0.22 -10.17
CA ARG A 211 -2.79 0.17 -9.87
C ARG A 211 -3.22 1.18 -8.81
N VAL A 212 -2.27 1.65 -8.00
CA VAL A 212 -2.44 2.69 -7.00
C VAL A 212 -2.45 4.08 -7.69
N PRO A 213 -3.39 4.97 -7.35
CA PRO A 213 -3.45 6.30 -7.94
C PRO A 213 -2.22 7.16 -7.63
N GLY A 214 -1.99 8.20 -8.43
CA GLY A 214 -1.00 9.24 -8.14
C GLY A 214 -1.44 10.17 -7.00
N LEU A 215 -0.51 11.00 -6.53
CA LEU A 215 -0.80 12.16 -5.68
C LEU A 215 -1.51 13.24 -6.52
N GLN A 216 -2.43 13.97 -5.90
CA GLN A 216 -3.16 15.07 -6.55
C GLN A 216 -2.35 16.37 -6.47
N LEU A 217 -1.23 16.44 -7.19
CA LEU A 217 -0.35 17.62 -7.21
C LEU A 217 -0.78 18.70 -8.23
N GLY A 218 -1.76 18.40 -9.08
CA GLY A 218 -2.10 19.21 -10.25
C GLY A 218 -1.12 19.02 -11.41
N GLY A 219 -1.32 19.76 -12.50
CA GLY A 219 -0.48 19.67 -13.70
C GLY A 219 -0.90 18.59 -14.69
N GLU A 220 -0.10 18.43 -15.75
CA GLU A 220 -0.33 17.44 -16.81
C GLU A 220 0.24 16.07 -16.40
N PHE A 221 -0.42 14.99 -16.81
CA PHE A 221 0.11 13.63 -16.66
C PHE A 221 1.57 13.55 -17.20
N PRO A 222 2.53 12.91 -16.50
CA PRO A 222 2.38 12.05 -15.32
C PRO A 222 2.64 12.73 -13.95
N VAL A 223 2.45 14.04 -13.80
CA VAL A 223 2.63 14.68 -12.48
C VAL A 223 1.77 13.98 -11.41
N GLY A 224 2.37 13.73 -10.24
CA GLY A 224 1.77 12.99 -9.14
C GLY A 224 1.92 11.47 -9.23
N HIS A 225 2.39 10.89 -10.33
CA HIS A 225 2.63 9.45 -10.43
C HIS A 225 4.01 9.05 -9.90
N GLN A 226 4.13 7.82 -9.38
CA GLN A 226 5.43 7.26 -9.01
C GLN A 226 6.27 7.04 -10.27
N LEU A 227 7.56 7.39 -10.21
CA LEU A 227 8.49 7.14 -11.30
C LEU A 227 8.60 5.62 -11.58
N PRO A 228 8.42 5.17 -12.84
CA PRO A 228 8.65 3.78 -13.20
C PRO A 228 10.06 3.32 -12.87
N GLN A 229 10.21 2.04 -12.55
CA GLN A 229 11.48 1.47 -12.05
C GLN A 229 12.04 0.39 -12.99
N PRO A 230 12.33 0.72 -14.27
CA PRO A 230 12.97 -0.24 -15.17
C PRO A 230 14.38 -0.57 -14.66
N ASP A 231 14.70 -1.85 -14.61
CA ASP A 231 16.01 -2.37 -14.18
C ASP A 231 16.53 -1.73 -12.89
N HIS A 232 15.65 -1.59 -11.88
CA HIS A 232 15.97 -0.98 -10.59
C HIS A 232 16.57 0.44 -10.71
N LEU A 233 15.98 1.28 -11.57
CA LEU A 233 16.42 2.65 -11.84
C LEU A 233 16.80 3.45 -10.59
N ASP A 234 16.07 3.31 -9.49
CA ASP A 234 16.33 4.02 -8.23
C ASP A 234 17.78 3.85 -7.71
N SER A 235 18.40 2.69 -7.97
CA SER A 235 19.82 2.42 -7.61
C SER A 235 20.82 3.35 -8.32
N ARG A 236 20.41 4.00 -9.41
CA ARG A 236 21.23 4.90 -10.23
C ARG A 236 20.83 6.37 -10.05
N LEU A 237 19.69 6.65 -9.41
CA LEU A 237 19.22 8.01 -9.17
C LEU A 237 19.97 8.63 -7.98
N PRO A 238 20.30 9.92 -8.03
CA PRO A 238 20.80 10.61 -6.85
C PRO A 238 19.71 10.68 -5.77
N LEU A 239 20.14 10.93 -4.54
CA LEU A 239 19.25 11.40 -3.49
C LEU A 239 18.80 12.84 -3.84
N GLY A 240 17.56 13.17 -3.53
CA GLY A 240 17.01 14.50 -3.79
C GLY A 240 16.27 14.59 -5.14
N TRP A 241 16.13 15.83 -5.61
CA TRP A 241 15.50 16.17 -6.88
C TRP A 241 16.36 15.74 -8.07
N VAL A 242 15.73 15.17 -9.10
CA VAL A 242 16.42 14.69 -10.31
C VAL A 242 15.52 14.82 -11.54
N TRP A 243 16.09 15.24 -12.66
CA TRP A 243 15.43 15.15 -13.96
C TRP A 243 15.70 13.78 -14.58
N VAL A 244 14.63 13.10 -15.01
CA VAL A 244 14.73 11.89 -15.83
C VAL A 244 14.31 12.22 -17.25
N ALA A 245 15.23 12.09 -18.20
CA ALA A 245 15.04 12.49 -19.59
C ALA A 245 14.93 11.28 -20.53
N ALA A 246 14.22 11.48 -21.65
CA ALA A 246 14.07 10.47 -22.70
C ALA A 246 15.36 10.28 -23.50
N ASP A 247 16.16 11.34 -23.62
CA ASP A 247 17.45 11.33 -24.32
C ASP A 247 18.46 12.31 -23.68
N GLY A 248 19.66 12.36 -24.25
CA GLY A 248 20.74 13.22 -23.78
C GLY A 248 20.69 14.68 -24.24
N SER A 249 19.63 15.11 -24.94
CA SER A 249 19.49 16.48 -25.42
C SER A 249 18.91 17.43 -24.36
N PHE A 250 18.21 16.89 -23.37
CA PHE A 250 17.60 17.68 -22.30
C PHE A 250 18.65 18.28 -21.37
N THR A 251 18.55 19.60 -21.14
CA THR A 251 19.37 20.33 -20.17
C THR A 251 18.47 20.82 -19.05
N ALA A 252 18.81 20.47 -17.80
CA ALA A 252 18.03 20.89 -16.63
C ALA A 252 18.04 22.42 -16.46
N PRO A 253 16.87 23.08 -16.34
CA PRO A 253 16.79 24.53 -16.21
C PRO A 253 17.25 25.06 -14.84
N ASP A 254 17.32 24.19 -13.85
CA ASP A 254 17.53 24.46 -12.43
C ASP A 254 18.86 23.89 -11.91
N GLY A 255 19.68 23.33 -12.80
CA GLY A 255 20.97 22.72 -12.45
C GLY A 255 20.87 21.38 -11.72
N HIS A 256 19.67 20.81 -11.56
CA HIS A 256 19.53 19.45 -11.03
C HIS A 256 20.14 18.42 -11.98
N ARG A 257 20.59 17.29 -11.42
CA ARG A 257 21.18 16.20 -12.20
C ARG A 257 20.16 15.65 -13.19
N VAL A 258 20.62 15.37 -14.41
CA VAL A 258 19.83 14.66 -15.44
C VAL A 258 20.28 13.21 -15.51
N VAL A 259 19.33 12.28 -15.55
CA VAL A 259 19.52 10.86 -15.81
C VAL A 259 18.72 10.47 -17.04
N VAL A 260 19.34 9.79 -18.00
CA VAL A 260 18.65 9.33 -19.21
C VAL A 260 18.06 7.95 -18.97
N GLU A 261 16.73 7.84 -19.03
CA GLU A 261 15.99 6.57 -18.95
C GLU A 261 14.61 6.73 -19.63
N PRO A 262 14.52 6.54 -20.97
CA PRO A 262 13.29 6.78 -21.72
C PRO A 262 12.11 5.92 -21.29
N ARG A 263 12.36 4.75 -20.69
CA ARG A 263 11.29 3.86 -20.20
C ARG A 263 10.58 4.40 -18.95
N ALA A 264 11.12 5.43 -18.29
CA ALA A 264 10.59 5.99 -17.06
C ALA A 264 9.94 7.38 -17.22
N THR A 265 9.96 7.97 -18.42
CA THR A 265 9.42 9.34 -18.61
C THR A 265 7.93 9.38 -18.94
N TYR A 266 7.26 8.22 -19.02
CA TYR A 266 5.89 8.11 -19.56
C TYR A 266 5.73 8.77 -20.95
N GLY A 267 6.77 8.67 -21.79
CA GLY A 267 6.77 9.27 -23.13
C GLY A 267 6.98 10.79 -23.16
N ARG A 268 7.27 11.43 -22.02
CA ARG A 268 7.63 12.86 -21.97
C ARG A 268 9.11 13.09 -22.31
N PRO A 269 9.50 14.27 -22.81
CA PRO A 269 10.90 14.62 -23.06
C PRO A 269 11.76 14.52 -21.79
N ALA A 270 11.26 15.06 -20.68
CA ALA A 270 11.83 14.88 -19.36
C ALA A 270 10.77 15.06 -18.26
N VAL A 271 11.03 14.47 -17.09
CA VAL A 271 10.19 14.60 -15.90
C VAL A 271 11.07 14.96 -14.70
N LEU A 272 10.60 15.90 -13.88
CA LEU A 272 11.25 16.24 -12.61
C LEU A 272 10.71 15.31 -11.53
N VAL A 273 11.61 14.64 -10.82
CA VAL A 273 11.28 13.64 -9.82
C VAL A 273 11.70 14.14 -8.44
N ARG A 274 10.76 14.06 -7.50
CA ARG A 274 10.95 14.40 -6.10
C ARG A 274 11.87 13.40 -5.38
N PRO A 275 12.39 13.77 -4.20
CA PRO A 275 13.13 12.84 -3.34
C PRO A 275 12.35 11.57 -2.95
N ASP A 276 11.02 11.64 -2.88
CA ASP A 276 10.11 10.51 -2.60
C ASP A 276 9.66 9.76 -3.87
N ARG A 277 10.30 10.03 -5.01
CA ARG A 277 10.11 9.37 -6.31
C ARG A 277 8.75 9.55 -6.96
N TYR A 278 8.03 10.59 -6.57
CA TYR A 278 6.89 11.09 -7.31
C TYR A 278 7.31 12.14 -8.34
N ILE A 279 6.66 12.12 -9.51
CA ILE A 279 6.91 13.13 -10.55
C ILE A 279 6.24 14.44 -10.13
N ALA A 280 7.00 15.53 -10.08
CA ALA A 280 6.53 16.85 -9.70
C ALA A 280 6.29 17.78 -10.89
N ALA A 281 6.98 17.58 -12.01
CA ALA A 281 6.80 18.40 -13.21
C ALA A 281 7.17 17.62 -14.47
N VAL A 282 6.71 18.12 -15.61
CA VAL A 282 7.05 17.64 -16.95
C VAL A 282 7.73 18.75 -17.72
N ALA A 283 8.75 18.42 -18.51
CA ALA A 283 9.28 19.33 -19.50
C ALA A 283 8.37 19.31 -20.74
N SER A 284 7.96 20.50 -21.18
CA SER A 284 7.23 20.74 -22.43
C SER A 284 8.16 20.83 -23.62
#